data_AF-A0A6M8EN27-F1
#
_entry.id   AF-A0A6M8EN27-F1
#
_cell.length_a   1.000
_cell.length_b   1.000
_cell.length_c   1.000
_cell.angle_alpha   90.00
_cell.angle_beta   90.00
_cell.angle_gamma   90.00
#
_symmetry.space_group_name_H-M   'P 1'
#
loop_
_entity.id
_entity.type
_entity.pdbx_description
1 polymer ?
#
loop_
_entity_poly.entity_id
_entity_poly.type
_entity_poly.pdbx_seq_one_letter_code
_entity_poly.pdbx_strand_id
1 'polypeptide(L)'
;MPSFQILMPENFMFIISNLSFISFCFFISFIVSKILKSAIVFFVLLICLFSTGYYDLIIKYVVKNYYELSQMDSKIYTQAFKNKDSKIESLSVVGAYIYPLKYSSTLSSSEKEEIASMHENYIEKFIDISTFTYKFNKYTYNTERVYLNSYKYDNSLISNPNEEARFVISKSYQDGFLPKIFGKYEYKFLDKQTNIVIATAFKISFLTSYTKFRNKYLFWTQEKEDEFNLPPIENFDNIYKKLFINTK
;
A
#
# COMPACT_ATOMS: atom_id res chain seq x y z
N MET A 1 52.45 -1.54 -19.08
CA MET A 1 52.03 -1.26 -17.69
C MET A 1 50.58 -1.64 -17.56
N PRO A 2 50.17 -2.52 -16.63
CA PRO A 2 48.76 -2.68 -16.35
C PRO A 2 48.27 -1.37 -15.73
N SER A 3 47.19 -0.81 -16.28
CA SER A 3 46.54 0.36 -15.70
C SER A 3 46.09 0.02 -14.30
N PHE A 4 46.59 0.75 -13.30
CA PHE A 4 46.03 0.73 -11.96
C PHE A 4 44.58 1.21 -12.03
N GLN A 5 43.64 0.29 -12.16
CA GLN A 5 42.23 0.58 -11.92
C GLN A 5 42.05 0.62 -10.40
N ILE A 6 42.10 1.82 -9.85
CA ILE A 6 41.62 2.06 -8.49
C ILE A 6 40.12 1.79 -8.53
N LEU A 7 39.72 0.59 -8.12
CA LEU A 7 38.32 0.24 -7.88
C LEU A 7 37.89 0.99 -6.62
N MET A 8 37.42 2.23 -6.78
CA MET A 8 36.76 2.93 -5.69
C MET A 8 35.41 2.25 -5.40
N PRO A 9 35.10 1.97 -4.12
CA PRO A 9 33.81 1.39 -3.77
C PRO A 9 32.65 2.26 -4.25
N GLU A 10 31.62 1.67 -4.85
CA GLU A 10 30.46 2.40 -5.37
C GLU A 10 29.76 3.23 -4.29
N ASN A 11 29.70 2.72 -3.05
CA ASN A 11 29.18 3.46 -1.90
C ASN A 11 29.94 4.76 -1.60
N PHE A 12 31.26 4.76 -1.80
CA PHE A 12 32.07 5.96 -1.60
C PHE A 12 31.80 7.00 -2.70
N MET A 13 31.72 6.53 -3.96
CA MET A 13 31.39 7.38 -5.11
C MET A 13 29.99 7.98 -4.99
N PHE A 14 29.02 7.22 -4.48
CA PHE A 14 27.69 7.71 -4.14
C PHE A 14 27.75 8.87 -3.14
N ILE A 15 28.40 8.69 -1.99
CA ILE A 15 28.45 9.72 -0.94
C ILE A 15 29.09 11.01 -1.47
N ILE A 16 30.27 10.90 -2.08
CA ILE A 16 31.01 12.07 -2.57
C ILE A 16 30.24 12.79 -3.67
N SER A 17 29.67 12.06 -4.62
CA SER A 17 28.99 12.68 -5.76
C SER A 17 27.71 13.40 -5.33
N ASN A 18 26.94 12.80 -4.42
CA ASN A 18 25.75 13.45 -3.85
C ASN A 18 26.12 14.68 -3.02
N LEU A 19 27.13 14.59 -2.14
CA LEU A 19 27.58 15.73 -1.35
C LEU A 19 28.12 16.88 -2.22
N SER A 20 28.87 16.53 -3.26
CA SER A 20 29.40 17.48 -4.24
C SER A 20 28.28 18.17 -5.01
N PHE A 21 27.27 17.41 -5.42
CA PHE A 21 26.10 17.94 -6.11
C PHE A 21 25.28 18.87 -5.21
N ILE A 22 25.03 18.48 -3.95
CA ILE A 22 24.37 19.32 -2.94
C ILE A 22 25.13 20.63 -2.74
N SER A 23 26.46 20.55 -2.59
CA SER A 23 27.33 21.71 -2.41
C SER A 23 27.32 22.63 -3.63
N PHE A 24 27.35 22.05 -4.84
CA PHE A 24 27.24 22.79 -6.10
C PHE A 24 25.92 23.54 -6.20
N CYS A 25 24.79 22.88 -5.91
CA CYS A 25 23.47 23.49 -5.93
C CYS A 25 23.41 24.70 -4.99
N PHE A 26 23.92 24.56 -3.77
CA PHE A 26 23.99 25.65 -2.79
C PHE A 26 24.87 26.80 -3.28
N PHE A 27 26.09 26.49 -3.74
CA PHE A 27 27.08 27.49 -4.10
C PHE A 27 26.65 28.34 -5.31
N ILE A 28 26.14 27.71 -6.36
CA ILE A 28 25.64 28.42 -7.55
C ILE A 28 24.43 29.29 -7.19
N SER A 29 23.49 28.74 -6.42
CA SER A 29 22.33 29.51 -5.94
C SER A 29 22.76 30.72 -5.13
N PHE A 30 23.78 30.55 -4.27
CA PHE A 30 24.33 31.63 -3.46
C PHE A 30 24.97 32.72 -4.32
N ILE A 31 25.86 32.37 -5.25
CA ILE A 31 26.51 33.35 -6.14
C ILE A 31 25.47 34.15 -6.93
N VAL A 32 24.52 33.46 -7.57
CA VAL A 32 23.49 34.12 -8.40
C VAL A 32 22.62 35.04 -7.54
N SER A 33 22.27 34.62 -6.32
CA SER A 33 21.50 35.46 -5.39
C SER A 33 22.24 36.74 -4.98
N LYS A 34 23.58 36.68 -4.84
CA LYS A 34 24.41 37.85 -4.52
C LYS A 34 24.53 38.80 -5.70
N ILE A 35 24.68 38.28 -6.92
CA ILE A 35 24.72 39.08 -8.15
C ILE A 35 23.39 39.83 -8.34
N LEU A 36 22.26 39.14 -8.14
CA LEU A 36 20.91 39.71 -8.31
C LEU A 36 20.38 40.41 -7.07
N LYS A 37 21.15 40.42 -5.96
CA LYS A 37 20.79 41.02 -4.67
C LYS A 37 19.40 40.58 -4.15
N SER A 38 19.03 39.32 -4.36
CA SER A 38 17.72 38.79 -3.97
C SER A 38 17.83 37.44 -3.27
N ALA A 39 17.37 37.40 -2.01
CA ALA A 39 17.30 36.17 -1.23
C ALA A 39 16.23 35.19 -1.78
N ILE A 40 15.18 35.69 -2.43
CA ILE A 40 14.15 34.81 -3.02
C ILE A 40 14.74 33.99 -4.16
N VAL A 41 15.59 34.61 -4.98
CA VAL A 41 16.27 33.92 -6.09
C VAL A 41 17.15 32.79 -5.58
N PHE A 42 17.79 32.94 -4.42
CA PHE A 42 18.55 31.86 -3.78
C PHE A 42 17.68 30.61 -3.61
N PHE A 43 16.53 30.74 -2.94
CA PHE A 43 15.66 29.60 -2.63
C PHE A 43 15.05 28.98 -3.89
N VAL A 44 14.59 29.81 -4.83
CA VAL A 44 14.01 29.32 -6.09
C VAL A 44 15.06 28.52 -6.89
N LEU A 45 16.25 29.07 -7.06
CA LEU A 45 17.31 28.42 -7.83
C LEU A 45 17.81 27.15 -7.14
N LEU A 46 17.91 27.17 -5.81
CA LEU A 46 18.29 26.02 -5.00
C LEU A 46 17.29 24.86 -5.21
N ILE A 47 15.99 25.14 -5.10
CA ILE A 47 14.93 24.14 -5.31
C ILE A 47 14.95 23.63 -6.74
N CYS A 48 15.10 24.51 -7.74
CA CYS A 48 15.16 24.12 -9.14
C CYS A 48 16.35 23.18 -9.43
N LEU A 49 17.54 23.51 -8.94
CA LEU A 49 18.73 22.67 -9.12
C LEU A 49 18.58 21.34 -8.39
N PHE A 50 18.13 21.34 -7.14
CA PHE A 50 17.89 20.09 -6.40
C PHE A 50 16.86 19.19 -7.06
N SER A 51 15.82 19.78 -7.65
CA SER A 51 14.76 19.04 -8.33
C SER A 51 15.29 18.21 -9.51
N THR A 52 16.40 18.61 -10.13
CA THR A 52 17.01 17.81 -11.21
C THR A 52 17.50 16.44 -10.74
N GLY A 53 17.94 16.34 -9.48
CA GLY A 53 18.43 15.11 -8.88
C GLY A 53 17.38 14.39 -8.04
N TYR A 54 16.57 15.12 -7.26
CA TYR A 54 15.82 14.54 -6.14
C TYR A 54 14.31 14.84 -6.12
N TYR A 55 13.76 15.38 -7.21
CA TYR A 55 12.35 15.81 -7.26
C TYR A 55 11.35 14.72 -6.87
N ASP A 56 11.51 13.51 -7.39
CA ASP A 56 10.66 12.37 -7.06
C ASP A 56 10.73 12.01 -5.57
N LEU A 57 11.91 12.00 -4.96
CA LEU A 57 12.08 11.70 -3.53
C LEU A 57 11.33 12.74 -2.70
N ILE A 58 11.55 14.03 -3.00
CA ILE A 58 10.86 15.14 -2.34
C ILE A 58 9.34 14.95 -2.43
N ILE A 59 8.82 14.63 -3.61
CA ILE A 59 7.38 14.39 -3.79
C ILE A 59 6.91 13.17 -3.03
N LYS A 60 7.64 12.06 -3.06
CA LYS A 60 7.28 10.85 -2.29
C LYS A 60 7.11 11.20 -0.82
N TYR A 61 8.02 11.99 -0.24
CA TYR A 61 7.92 12.48 1.14
C TYR A 61 6.71 13.40 1.37
N VAL A 62 6.44 14.34 0.46
CA VAL A 62 5.26 15.22 0.54
C VAL A 62 3.97 14.40 0.52
N VAL A 63 3.86 13.45 -0.42
CA VAL A 63 2.70 12.57 -0.55
C VAL A 63 2.55 11.71 0.71
N LYS A 64 3.64 11.13 1.21
CA LYS A 64 3.66 10.36 2.47
C LYS A 64 3.07 11.18 3.63
N ASN A 65 3.63 12.35 3.88
CA ASN A 65 3.21 13.22 4.97
C ASN A 65 1.74 13.64 4.82
N TYR A 66 1.28 13.95 3.61
CA TYR A 66 -0.12 14.29 3.36
C TYR A 66 -1.06 13.15 3.77
N TYR A 67 -0.78 11.91 3.36
CA TYR A 67 -1.65 10.77 3.66
C TYR A 67 -1.59 10.36 5.15
N GLU A 68 -0.40 10.39 5.76
CA GLU A 68 -0.24 10.08 7.18
C GLU A 68 -0.96 11.10 8.08
N LEU A 69 -0.83 12.40 7.78
CA LEU A 69 -1.39 13.46 8.64
C LEU A 69 -2.88 13.71 8.42
N SER A 70 -3.41 13.52 7.20
CA SER A 70 -4.79 13.95 6.88
C SER A 70 -5.77 12.82 6.55
N GLN A 71 -5.30 11.63 6.14
CA GLN A 71 -6.17 10.59 5.57
C GLN A 71 -6.23 9.30 6.39
N MET A 72 -5.31 9.08 7.34
CA MET A 72 -5.18 7.83 8.10
C MET A 72 -6.48 7.39 8.82
N ASP A 73 -7.22 8.33 9.43
CA ASP A 73 -8.35 8.01 10.32
C ASP A 73 -9.74 8.43 9.81
N SER A 74 -9.83 9.20 8.71
CA SER A 74 -11.00 10.02 8.38
C SER A 74 -12.05 9.37 7.46
N LYS A 75 -12.10 8.04 7.35
CA LYS A 75 -12.79 7.37 6.23
C LYS A 75 -13.88 6.36 6.59
N ILE A 76 -14.41 6.41 7.82
CA ILE A 76 -15.61 5.66 8.22
C ILE A 76 -16.80 6.63 8.16
N TYR A 77 -17.75 6.35 7.27
CA TYR A 77 -18.93 7.20 7.05
C TYR A 77 -20.11 6.75 7.91
N THR A 78 -20.22 5.45 8.18
CA THR A 78 -21.29 4.84 8.97
C THR A 78 -20.80 3.55 9.59
N GLN A 79 -21.35 3.19 10.77
CA GLN A 79 -21.02 1.94 11.45
C GLN A 79 -21.67 0.74 10.74
N ALA A 80 -21.00 -0.40 10.76
CA ALA A 80 -21.59 -1.64 10.26
C ALA A 80 -22.73 -2.10 11.17
N PHE A 81 -23.85 -2.50 10.57
CA PHE A 81 -24.96 -3.10 11.32
C PHE A 81 -24.52 -4.45 11.90
N LYS A 82 -24.73 -4.63 13.20
CA LYS A 82 -24.35 -5.83 13.95
C LYS A 82 -25.57 -6.47 14.59
N ASN A 83 -25.52 -7.79 14.77
CA ASN A 83 -26.54 -8.54 15.50
C ASN A 83 -26.41 -8.31 17.02
N LYS A 84 -27.23 -9.01 17.81
CA LYS A 84 -27.23 -8.90 19.28
C LYS A 84 -25.90 -9.31 19.91
N ASP A 85 -25.15 -10.18 19.25
CA ASP A 85 -23.82 -10.65 19.68
C ASP A 85 -22.68 -9.76 19.14
N SER A 86 -23.00 -8.58 18.62
CA SER A 86 -22.05 -7.61 18.04
C SER A 86 -21.28 -8.13 16.80
N LYS A 87 -21.85 -9.11 16.09
CA LYS A 87 -21.30 -9.69 14.85
C LYS A 87 -22.00 -9.14 13.61
N ILE A 88 -21.23 -8.95 12.54
CA ILE A 88 -21.81 -8.69 11.22
C ILE A 88 -22.30 -9.99 10.58
N GLU A 89 -23.25 -9.89 9.67
CA GLU A 89 -23.91 -11.07 9.09
C GLU A 89 -22.96 -11.96 8.25
N SER A 90 -22.38 -11.41 7.19
CA SER A 90 -21.46 -12.11 6.30
C SER A 90 -20.54 -11.11 5.60
N LEU A 91 -19.34 -11.55 5.23
CA LEU A 91 -18.30 -10.68 4.68
C LEU A 91 -17.65 -11.29 3.43
N SER A 92 -17.43 -10.48 2.41
CA SER A 92 -16.58 -10.85 1.27
C SER A 92 -15.36 -9.93 1.22
N VAL A 93 -14.17 -10.52 1.28
CA VAL A 93 -12.88 -9.83 1.14
C VAL A 93 -12.17 -10.22 -0.16
N VAL A 94 -12.91 -10.79 -1.11
CA VAL A 94 -12.42 -11.25 -2.40
C VAL A 94 -11.70 -10.13 -3.14
N GLY A 95 -10.45 -10.38 -3.53
CA GLY A 95 -9.57 -9.42 -4.21
C GLY A 95 -8.99 -8.30 -3.33
N ALA A 96 -9.54 -8.08 -2.12
CA ALA A 96 -8.98 -7.17 -1.14
C ALA A 96 -7.88 -7.85 -0.30
N TYR A 97 -8.15 -9.06 0.15
CA TYR A 97 -7.22 -9.94 0.85
C TYR A 97 -7.08 -11.26 0.09
N ILE A 98 -5.84 -11.75 -0.07
CA ILE A 98 -5.56 -12.98 -0.80
C ILE A 98 -4.73 -13.90 0.10
N TYR A 99 -5.30 -15.04 0.48
CA TYR A 99 -4.67 -16.04 1.33
C TYR A 99 -3.71 -16.91 0.51
N PRO A 100 -2.39 -16.90 0.79
CA PRO A 100 -1.41 -17.70 0.07
C PRO A 100 -1.52 -19.18 0.44
N LEU A 101 -1.56 -20.06 -0.55
CA LEU A 101 -1.56 -21.50 -0.38
C LEU A 101 -0.32 -22.15 -1.01
N LYS A 102 0.24 -23.14 -0.31
CA LYS A 102 1.48 -23.82 -0.74
C LYS A 102 1.24 -24.89 -1.82
N TYR A 103 0.11 -25.61 -1.74
CA TYR A 103 -0.07 -26.87 -2.49
C TYR A 103 -1.31 -26.91 -3.38
N SER A 104 -2.42 -26.25 -2.99
CA SER A 104 -3.72 -26.30 -3.67
C SER A 104 -4.38 -24.93 -3.64
N SER A 105 -5.17 -24.58 -4.67
CA SER A 105 -5.98 -23.34 -4.67
C SER A 105 -7.25 -23.45 -3.82
N THR A 106 -7.48 -24.60 -3.20
CA THR A 106 -8.61 -24.88 -2.31
C THR A 106 -8.11 -25.01 -0.88
N LEU A 107 -8.87 -24.45 0.07
CA LEU A 107 -8.55 -24.51 1.49
C LEU A 107 -8.73 -25.92 2.03
N SER A 108 -7.72 -26.43 2.73
CA SER A 108 -7.82 -27.62 3.58
C SER A 108 -8.70 -27.36 4.81
N SER A 109 -9.17 -28.43 5.45
CA SER A 109 -10.00 -28.30 6.66
C SER A 109 -9.30 -27.53 7.79
N SER A 110 -8.00 -27.75 7.98
CA SER A 110 -7.21 -27.03 8.98
C SER A 110 -7.09 -25.54 8.67
N GLU A 111 -6.91 -25.16 7.39
CA GLU A 111 -6.86 -23.74 6.99
C GLU A 111 -8.23 -23.08 7.14
N LYS A 112 -9.33 -23.80 6.85
CA LYS A 112 -10.69 -23.32 7.12
C LYS A 112 -10.94 -23.11 8.61
N GLU A 113 -10.43 -23.99 9.48
CA GLU A 113 -10.53 -23.84 10.92
C GLU A 113 -9.74 -22.65 11.45
N GLU A 114 -8.52 -22.44 10.96
CA GLU A 114 -7.69 -21.28 11.33
C GLU A 114 -8.40 -19.97 10.95
N ILE A 115 -8.85 -19.86 9.71
CA ILE A 115 -9.63 -18.70 9.24
C ILE A 115 -10.89 -18.54 10.10
N ALA A 116 -11.64 -19.62 10.36
CA ALA A 116 -12.85 -19.54 11.15
C ALA A 116 -12.57 -18.98 12.56
N SER A 117 -11.53 -19.49 13.24
CA SER A 117 -11.15 -19.04 14.58
C SER A 117 -10.78 -17.56 14.64
N MET A 118 -10.20 -17.01 13.56
CA MET A 118 -9.84 -15.59 13.48
C MET A 118 -11.06 -14.69 13.28
N HIS A 119 -12.13 -15.21 12.66
CA HIS A 119 -13.23 -14.41 12.12
C HIS A 119 -14.58 -14.60 12.85
N GLU A 120 -14.80 -15.72 13.53
CA GLU A 120 -16.07 -16.11 14.17
C GLU A 120 -16.54 -15.16 15.28
N ASN A 121 -15.61 -14.44 15.90
CA ASN A 121 -15.90 -13.49 16.98
C ASN A 121 -16.64 -12.23 16.51
N TYR A 122 -16.57 -11.89 15.22
CA TYR A 122 -17.18 -10.67 14.70
C TYR A 122 -17.97 -10.87 13.41
N ILE A 123 -17.98 -12.07 12.81
CA ILE A 123 -18.79 -12.44 11.66
C ILE A 123 -19.66 -13.64 12.04
N GLU A 124 -20.93 -13.60 11.70
CA GLU A 124 -21.92 -14.60 12.09
C GLU A 124 -21.91 -15.82 11.15
N LYS A 125 -22.14 -15.61 9.85
CA LYS A 125 -22.43 -16.70 8.91
C LYS A 125 -21.20 -17.26 8.21
N PHE A 126 -20.55 -16.45 7.38
CA PHE A 126 -19.44 -16.88 6.54
C PHE A 126 -18.57 -15.71 6.10
N ILE A 127 -17.35 -16.04 5.65
CA ILE A 127 -16.45 -15.14 4.96
C ILE A 127 -16.01 -15.71 3.61
N ASP A 128 -16.07 -14.90 2.56
CA ASP A 128 -15.54 -15.22 1.23
C ASP A 128 -14.15 -14.62 1.05
N ILE A 129 -13.17 -15.45 0.70
CA ILE A 129 -11.75 -15.07 0.64
C ILE A 129 -11.15 -15.51 -0.70
N SER A 130 -10.29 -14.67 -1.28
CA SER A 130 -9.48 -15.09 -2.42
C SER A 130 -8.29 -15.92 -1.97
N THR A 131 -8.01 -17.01 -2.66
CA THR A 131 -6.80 -17.82 -2.45
C THR A 131 -5.90 -17.73 -3.67
N PHE A 132 -4.60 -17.93 -3.49
CA PHE A 132 -3.71 -18.13 -4.61
C PHE A 132 -2.70 -19.24 -4.34
N THR A 133 -2.32 -19.94 -5.40
CA THR A 133 -1.17 -20.84 -5.41
C THR A 133 -0.17 -20.44 -6.46
N TYR A 134 1.10 -20.69 -6.18
CA TYR A 134 2.17 -20.58 -7.15
C TYR A 134 2.73 -21.97 -7.45
N LYS A 135 2.48 -22.46 -8.67
CA LYS A 135 3.00 -23.75 -9.12
C LYS A 135 3.43 -23.65 -10.57
N PHE A 136 4.60 -24.20 -10.90
CA PHE A 136 5.13 -24.21 -12.28
C PHE A 136 5.17 -22.82 -12.94
N ASN A 137 5.62 -21.80 -12.19
CA ASN A 137 5.67 -20.40 -12.63
C ASN A 137 4.32 -19.79 -13.06
N LYS A 138 3.20 -20.37 -12.58
CA LYS A 138 1.85 -19.87 -12.81
C LYS A 138 1.16 -19.58 -11.48
N TYR A 139 0.45 -18.45 -11.46
CA TYR A 139 -0.45 -18.09 -10.37
C TYR A 139 -1.85 -18.57 -10.71
N THR A 140 -2.43 -19.37 -9.81
CA THR A 140 -3.82 -19.81 -9.90
C THR A 140 -4.59 -19.17 -8.76
N TYR A 141 -5.61 -18.39 -9.10
CA TYR A 141 -6.50 -17.74 -8.14
C TYR A 141 -7.81 -18.50 -8.02
N ASN A 142 -8.37 -18.55 -6.82
CA ASN A 142 -9.68 -19.12 -6.55
C ASN A 142 -10.39 -18.28 -5.48
N THR A 143 -11.70 -18.49 -5.33
CA THR A 143 -12.49 -17.89 -4.25
C THR A 143 -13.08 -19.01 -3.43
N GLU A 144 -12.89 -18.94 -2.12
CA GLU A 144 -13.35 -19.95 -1.18
C GLU A 144 -14.23 -19.32 -0.11
N ARG A 145 -15.31 -20.02 0.26
CA ARG A 145 -16.21 -19.66 1.36
C ARG A 145 -15.84 -20.45 2.60
N VAL A 146 -15.71 -19.75 3.72
CA VAL A 146 -15.50 -20.35 5.04
C VAL A 146 -16.71 -20.02 5.93
N TYR A 147 -17.47 -21.04 6.28
CA TYR A 147 -18.59 -20.92 7.23
C TYR A 147 -18.08 -20.82 8.66
N LEU A 148 -18.80 -20.06 9.48
CA LEU A 148 -18.42 -19.66 10.84
C LEU A 148 -19.51 -20.05 11.85
N ASN A 149 -19.16 -20.07 13.14
CA ASN A 149 -20.10 -20.34 14.23
C ASN A 149 -20.97 -21.59 13.99
N SER A 150 -22.29 -21.49 14.20
CA SER A 150 -23.25 -22.57 13.97
C SER A 150 -23.29 -23.07 12.52
N TYR A 151 -23.09 -22.18 11.55
CA TYR A 151 -23.07 -22.49 10.12
C TYR A 151 -21.91 -23.39 9.70
N LYS A 152 -20.86 -23.49 10.52
CA LYS A 152 -19.75 -24.43 10.31
C LYS A 152 -20.14 -25.88 10.60
N TYR A 153 -21.10 -26.10 11.51
CA TYR A 153 -21.43 -27.43 12.02
C TYR A 153 -22.78 -27.94 11.54
N ASP A 154 -23.71 -27.04 11.20
CA ASP A 154 -25.07 -27.39 10.80
C ASP A 154 -25.39 -26.90 9.39
N ASN A 155 -25.33 -27.84 8.43
CA ASN A 155 -25.66 -27.57 7.04
C ASN A 155 -27.14 -27.19 6.83
N SER A 156 -28.04 -27.50 7.77
CA SER A 156 -29.46 -27.15 7.64
C SER A 156 -29.70 -25.63 7.74
N LEU A 157 -28.78 -24.90 8.37
CA LEU A 157 -28.81 -23.43 8.46
C LEU A 157 -28.44 -22.76 7.12
N ILE A 158 -27.80 -23.50 6.20
CA ILE A 158 -27.38 -22.99 4.89
C ILE A 158 -28.55 -23.14 3.91
N SER A 159 -29.44 -22.16 3.93
CA SER A 159 -30.62 -22.13 3.05
C SER A 159 -30.26 -21.90 1.58
N ASN A 160 -29.21 -21.13 1.30
CA ASN A 160 -28.73 -20.88 -0.05
C ASN A 160 -27.19 -20.84 -0.08
N PRO A 161 -26.51 -21.85 -0.66
CA PRO A 161 -25.05 -21.85 -0.76
C PRO A 161 -24.50 -20.72 -1.65
N ASN A 162 -25.34 -20.13 -2.50
CA ASN A 162 -25.01 -19.00 -3.36
C ASN A 162 -25.45 -17.64 -2.79
N GLU A 163 -25.76 -17.56 -1.48
CA GLU A 163 -26.05 -16.29 -0.81
C GLU A 163 -24.86 -15.33 -0.98
N GLU A 164 -25.11 -14.10 -1.45
CA GLU A 164 -24.07 -13.07 -1.50
C GLU A 164 -23.75 -12.55 -0.09
N ALA A 165 -22.48 -12.24 0.18
CA ALA A 165 -22.12 -11.59 1.43
C ALA A 165 -22.78 -10.22 1.53
N ARG A 166 -23.34 -9.88 2.71
CA ARG A 166 -23.91 -8.57 2.97
C ARG A 166 -22.85 -7.48 2.89
N PHE A 167 -21.71 -7.67 3.55
CA PHE A 167 -20.62 -6.70 3.50
C PHE A 167 -19.59 -7.14 2.46
N VAL A 168 -19.22 -6.23 1.55
CA VAL A 168 -18.25 -6.51 0.49
C VAL A 168 -17.14 -5.47 0.52
N ILE A 169 -15.89 -5.95 0.50
CA ILE A 169 -14.71 -5.10 0.38
C ILE A 169 -14.15 -5.24 -1.03
N SER A 170 -14.30 -4.19 -1.84
CA SER A 170 -13.71 -4.14 -3.17
C SER A 170 -12.40 -3.36 -3.17
N LYS A 171 -11.39 -3.85 -3.87
CA LYS A 171 -10.11 -3.15 -4.09
C LYS A 171 -10.04 -2.67 -5.54
N SER A 172 -9.67 -1.40 -5.74
CA SER A 172 -9.50 -0.81 -7.07
C SER A 172 -8.22 0.01 -7.13
N TYR A 173 -7.52 -0.04 -8.27
CA TYR A 173 -6.45 0.91 -8.55
C TYR A 173 -7.06 2.25 -8.94
N GLN A 174 -6.49 3.34 -8.43
CA GLN A 174 -6.93 4.70 -8.70
C GLN A 174 -5.83 5.43 -9.44
N ASP A 175 -6.13 5.92 -10.64
CA ASP A 175 -5.20 6.74 -11.40
C ASP A 175 -4.94 8.06 -10.65
N GLY A 176 -3.69 8.27 -10.28
CA GLY A 176 -3.24 9.45 -9.55
C GLY A 176 -2.71 10.55 -10.47
N PHE A 177 -2.50 11.74 -9.90
CA PHE A 177 -1.92 12.88 -10.60
C PHE A 177 -0.42 12.71 -10.91
N LEU A 178 0.28 11.79 -10.23
CA LEU A 178 1.70 11.46 -10.46
C LEU A 178 1.92 9.93 -10.53
N PRO A 179 1.38 9.26 -11.57
CA PRO A 179 1.36 7.81 -11.66
C PRO A 179 2.76 7.17 -11.84
N LYS A 180 3.78 7.98 -12.12
CA LYS A 180 5.19 7.55 -12.20
C LYS A 180 5.93 7.62 -10.85
N ILE A 181 5.34 8.23 -9.84
CA ILE A 181 5.97 8.46 -8.53
C ILE A 181 5.30 7.59 -7.46
N PHE A 182 3.97 7.49 -7.49
CA PHE A 182 3.24 6.63 -6.59
C PHE A 182 2.00 6.04 -7.27
N GLY A 183 1.58 4.87 -6.79
CA GLY A 183 0.30 4.24 -7.10
C GLY A 183 -0.63 4.32 -5.89
N LYS A 184 -1.94 4.40 -6.14
CA LYS A 184 -2.98 4.37 -5.11
C LYS A 184 -3.92 3.20 -5.36
N TYR A 185 -4.08 2.36 -4.34
CA TYR A 185 -5.23 1.46 -4.25
C TYR A 185 -6.26 2.05 -3.28
N GLU A 186 -7.52 1.91 -3.63
CA GLU A 186 -8.65 2.25 -2.78
C GLU A 186 -9.47 1.00 -2.48
N TYR A 187 -9.79 0.83 -1.20
CA TYR A 187 -10.64 -0.22 -0.68
C TYR A 187 -11.98 0.42 -0.32
N LYS A 188 -13.08 -0.10 -0.85
CA LYS A 188 -14.43 0.34 -0.55
C LYS A 188 -15.16 -0.74 0.22
N PHE A 189 -15.72 -0.38 1.38
CA PHE A 189 -16.53 -1.24 2.23
C PHE A 189 -17.98 -0.92 1.93
N LEU A 190 -18.69 -1.86 1.31
CA LEU A 190 -20.08 -1.71 0.86
C LEU A 190 -20.99 -2.59 1.71
N ASP A 191 -22.08 -2.03 2.24
CA ASP A 191 -23.22 -2.81 2.71
C ASP A 191 -24.17 -3.04 1.54
N LYS A 192 -24.25 -4.28 1.04
CA LYS A 192 -25.11 -4.67 -0.09
C LYS A 192 -26.58 -4.56 0.22
N GLN A 193 -26.98 -4.70 1.48
CA GLN A 193 -28.39 -4.61 1.86
C GLN A 193 -28.93 -3.18 1.67
N THR A 194 -28.12 -2.19 2.05
CA THR A 194 -28.47 -0.76 1.93
C THR A 194 -27.90 -0.10 0.68
N ASN A 195 -26.98 -0.78 -0.02
CA ASN A 195 -26.19 -0.28 -1.13
C ASN A 195 -25.39 1.01 -0.80
N ILE A 196 -24.92 1.12 0.45
CA ILE A 196 -24.17 2.28 0.95
C ILE A 196 -22.71 1.91 1.19
N VAL A 197 -21.80 2.79 0.76
CA VAL A 197 -20.38 2.71 1.14
C VAL A 197 -20.22 3.19 2.58
N ILE A 198 -19.94 2.26 3.48
CA ILE A 198 -19.85 2.54 4.92
C ILE A 198 -18.45 3.01 5.34
N ALA A 199 -17.42 2.63 4.59
CA ALA A 199 -16.06 3.10 4.81
C ALA A 199 -15.21 3.01 3.53
N THR A 200 -14.10 3.76 3.52
CA THR A 200 -13.03 3.60 2.54
C THR A 200 -11.67 3.47 3.23
N ALA A 201 -10.77 2.74 2.61
CA ALA A 201 -9.37 2.69 3.01
C ALA A 201 -8.49 2.83 1.77
N PHE A 202 -7.19 3.01 1.96
CA PHE A 202 -6.25 3.16 0.86
C PHE A 202 -4.92 2.46 1.15
N LYS A 203 -4.18 2.22 0.07
CA LYS A 203 -2.76 1.88 0.09
C LYS A 203 -2.04 2.74 -0.95
N ILE A 204 -1.05 3.50 -0.50
CA ILE A 204 -0.12 4.25 -1.35
C ILE A 204 1.17 3.45 -1.46
N SER A 205 1.57 3.13 -2.69
CA SER A 205 2.85 2.48 -2.99
C SER A 205 3.75 3.46 -3.73
N PHE A 206 4.96 3.69 -3.23
CA PHE A 206 5.93 4.56 -3.89
C PHE A 206 6.73 3.77 -4.92
N LEU A 207 6.73 4.26 -6.16
CA LEU A 207 7.34 3.58 -7.29
C LEU A 207 8.83 3.91 -7.34
N THR A 208 9.65 2.90 -7.61
CA THR A 208 11.07 3.12 -7.89
C THR A 208 11.22 3.93 -9.18
N SER A 209 12.13 4.87 -9.16
CA SER A 209 12.40 5.76 -10.28
C SER A 209 13.78 5.50 -10.83
N TYR A 210 13.88 5.44 -12.16
CA TYR A 210 15.16 5.35 -12.83
C TYR A 210 15.44 6.67 -13.55
N THR A 211 16.50 7.38 -13.16
CA THR A 211 16.91 8.61 -13.84
C THR A 211 18.33 8.49 -14.37
N LYS A 212 18.50 8.82 -15.66
CA LYS A 212 19.84 8.81 -16.29
C LYS A 212 20.81 9.74 -15.57
N PHE A 213 20.32 10.87 -15.05
CA PHE A 213 21.14 11.85 -14.33
C PHE A 213 21.67 11.28 -13.01
N ARG A 214 20.80 10.82 -12.10
CA ARG A 214 21.25 10.28 -10.81
C ARG A 214 22.16 9.07 -10.98
N ASN A 215 21.83 8.19 -11.92
CA ASN A 215 22.59 6.96 -12.08
C ASN A 215 23.98 7.23 -12.66
N LYS A 216 24.07 8.15 -13.64
CA LYS A 216 25.34 8.48 -14.29
C LYS A 216 26.23 9.38 -13.42
N TYR A 217 25.66 10.38 -12.75
CA TYR A 217 26.44 11.44 -12.11
C TYR A 217 26.42 11.38 -10.59
N LEU A 218 25.41 10.75 -9.98
CA LEU A 218 25.29 10.61 -8.53
C LEU A 218 25.50 9.18 -8.04
N PHE A 219 25.92 8.26 -8.93
CA PHE A 219 26.13 6.84 -8.63
C PHE A 219 24.93 6.19 -7.93
N TRP A 220 23.73 6.59 -8.35
CA TRP A 220 22.47 6.09 -7.79
C TRP A 220 22.13 4.73 -8.42
N THR A 221 22.54 3.65 -7.75
CA THR A 221 22.27 2.28 -8.20
C THR A 221 20.83 1.85 -7.86
N GLN A 222 20.39 0.70 -8.39
CA GLN A 222 19.10 0.14 -8.03
C GLN A 222 19.01 -0.17 -6.52
N GLU A 223 20.09 -0.68 -5.93
CA GLU A 223 20.17 -0.92 -4.48
C GLU A 223 19.95 0.37 -3.69
N LYS A 224 20.53 1.49 -4.13
CA LYS A 224 20.28 2.81 -3.52
C LYS A 224 18.87 3.31 -3.76
N GLU A 225 18.29 3.08 -4.92
CA GLU A 225 16.88 3.41 -5.11
C GLU A 225 15.98 2.63 -4.14
N ASP A 226 16.24 1.35 -3.90
CA ASP A 226 15.46 0.53 -2.97
C ASP A 226 15.69 0.94 -1.50
N GLU A 227 16.92 1.34 -1.11
CA GLU A 227 17.23 1.88 0.22
C GLU A 227 16.50 3.20 0.51
N PHE A 228 16.44 4.10 -0.47
CA PHE A 228 15.87 5.45 -0.31
C PHE A 228 14.38 5.53 -0.67
N ASN A 229 13.81 4.50 -1.30
CA ASN A 229 12.39 4.48 -1.61
C ASN A 229 11.57 4.32 -0.33
N LEU A 230 10.41 4.98 -0.29
CA LEU A 230 9.56 4.97 0.89
C LEU A 230 8.77 3.67 0.98
N PRO A 231 8.57 3.11 2.20
CA PRO A 231 7.66 1.99 2.39
C PRO A 231 6.22 2.42 2.05
N PRO A 232 5.38 1.48 1.62
CA PRO A 232 3.97 1.78 1.35
C PRO A 232 3.25 2.22 2.63
N ILE A 233 2.23 3.06 2.45
CA ILE A 233 1.39 3.57 3.53
C ILE A 233 -0.02 3.09 3.29
N GLU A 234 -0.64 2.49 4.30
CA GLU A 234 -2.00 2.01 4.21
C GLU A 234 -2.74 2.13 5.52
N ASN A 235 -4.06 2.21 5.45
CA ASN A 235 -4.94 2.26 6.63
C ASN A 235 -6.02 1.18 6.61
N PHE A 236 -5.89 0.18 5.72
CA PHE A 236 -6.87 -0.89 5.57
C PHE A 236 -7.15 -1.61 6.89
N ASP A 237 -6.12 -2.12 7.56
CA ASP A 237 -6.27 -2.86 8.83
C ASP A 237 -6.90 -2.02 9.94
N ASN A 238 -6.54 -0.74 10.01
CA ASN A 238 -7.10 0.20 10.99
C ASN A 238 -8.61 0.38 10.76
N ILE A 239 -9.00 0.67 9.52
CA ILE A 239 -10.41 0.83 9.14
C ILE A 239 -11.19 -0.48 9.32
N TYR A 240 -10.62 -1.60 8.88
CA TYR A 240 -11.22 -2.94 9.03
C TYR A 240 -11.50 -3.27 10.50
N LYS A 241 -10.49 -3.09 11.37
CA LYS A 241 -10.63 -3.35 12.81
C LYS A 241 -11.66 -2.41 13.44
N LYS A 242 -11.61 -1.11 13.16
CA LYS A 242 -12.58 -0.13 13.70
C LYS A 242 -14.01 -0.40 13.25
N LEU A 243 -14.21 -0.92 12.03
CA LEU A 243 -15.53 -1.13 11.45
C LEU A 243 -16.17 -2.44 11.93
N PHE A 244 -15.38 -3.52 11.99
CA PHE A 244 -15.91 -4.87 12.22
C PHE A 244 -15.54 -5.45 13.59
N ILE A 245 -14.32 -5.21 14.08
CA ILE A 245 -13.80 -5.88 15.28
C ILE A 245 -14.01 -5.06 16.55
N ASN A 246 -13.57 -3.79 16.56
CA ASN A 246 -13.64 -2.93 17.73
C ASN A 246 -15.02 -2.30 17.85
N THR A 247 -15.78 -2.73 18.84
CA THR A 247 -16.84 -1.92 19.45
C THR A 247 -16.22 -1.06 20.55
N LYS A 248 -16.68 0.18 20.67
CA LYS A 248 -16.49 0.96 21.90
C LYS A 248 -17.07 0.21 23.09
#